data_AF-A0A7V4FG03-F1
#
_entry.id   AF-A0A7V4FG03-F1
#
_cell.length_a   1.000
_cell.length_b   1.000
_cell.length_c   1.000
_cell.angle_alpha   90.00
_cell.angle_beta   90.00
_cell.angle_gamma   90.00
#
_symmetry.space_group_name_H-M   'P 1'
#
loop_
_entity.id
_entity.type
_entity.pdbx_description
1 polymer ?
#
loop_
_entity_poly.entity_id
_entity_poly.type
_entity_poly.pdbx_seq_one_letter_code
_entity_poly.pdbx_strand_id
1 'polypeptide(L)'
;MKKIFLFILIFSFLKTEEIPPFGTVVNQWRINLAPFGGGVTWSKKNNSFYILTYSQNIHQCRIYRFFPDNPSLSYEISYLNYPNFDSTFPDYFYGIAYNQEERCLWHIQYVDLSLPPRSIAVKMREIKPDTFRFYQNPSDTWFLSSIDYGIFGDFDYYRNIYYAPNQNSTNNWYLLDFERKRVIGNKNLAYLGWLANFFYATNDTPQGRDTFWILGGNRNSNVLNQYDTLGNLRRSANMPSVIVGGDIWEPENLNLDSTVYIFLLSSNPTYLYQVSLGLCWRDLLKVHDISPTSIISPPALIDSSAIISPQIKVRNNGDFNENFSCYLNIANTYFDSIRINNLPPRRETTLIFSSLQMNFRDSILIVARTYLRDDQFPHNDTIKRMIFVRVKDVGVESIILPETIGVGETIKVRAKIKNFGNTSSGSFTTRLYLDTTILEQLTIPSLSPQEETLISFSEFTLPSGEYSISVNTYLLGDLNPNNNQRIKRLMVIGIKEEKKDLLKEEIIKLYDPIGRLISFKKKK
;
A
#
# COMPACT_ATOMS: atom_id res chain seq x y z
N MET A 1 0.98 17.43 42.98
CA MET A 1 0.46 16.14 42.47
C MET A 1 -0.98 16.32 41.98
N LYS A 2 -1.17 16.62 40.69
CA LYS A 2 -2.48 16.58 40.03
C LYS A 2 -2.37 15.56 38.90
N LYS A 3 -3.05 14.42 39.04
CA LYS A 3 -3.17 13.39 38.00
C LYS A 3 -4.18 13.90 36.96
N ILE A 4 -3.72 14.14 35.74
CA ILE A 4 -4.57 14.35 34.57
C ILE A 4 -4.73 12.97 33.94
N PHE A 5 -5.95 12.41 34.00
CA PHE A 5 -6.34 11.23 33.24
C PHE A 5 -6.62 11.65 31.81
N LEU A 6 -5.77 11.22 30.88
CA LEU A 6 -5.97 11.35 29.45
C LEU A 6 -6.84 10.17 28.99
N PHE A 7 -8.13 10.40 28.73
CA PHE A 7 -8.98 9.44 28.06
C PHE A 7 -8.68 9.49 26.55
N ILE A 8 -7.94 8.51 26.05
CA ILE A 8 -7.82 8.25 24.62
C ILE A 8 -9.01 7.39 24.22
N LEU A 9 -10.05 8.00 23.64
CA LEU A 9 -11.08 7.27 22.90
C LEU A 9 -10.52 6.95 21.51
N ILE A 10 -10.11 5.70 21.29
CA ILE A 10 -9.92 5.15 19.96
C ILE A 10 -11.29 4.63 19.50
N PHE A 11 -12.01 5.41 18.69
CA PHE A 11 -13.05 4.87 17.83
C PHE A 11 -12.48 4.79 16.40
N SER A 12 -11.98 3.61 16.02
CA SER A 12 -11.85 3.26 14.60
C SER A 12 -13.03 2.36 14.23
N PHE A 13 -14.21 2.96 14.04
CA PHE A 13 -15.18 2.35 13.15
C PHE A 13 -14.80 2.81 11.74
N LEU A 14 -14.28 1.87 10.94
CA LEU A 14 -14.36 1.94 9.48
C LEU A 14 -15.84 1.91 9.11
N LYS A 15 -16.53 3.05 9.27
CA LYS A 15 -17.76 3.30 8.54
C LYS A 15 -17.31 3.43 7.10
N THR A 16 -17.63 2.44 6.27
CA THR A 16 -17.76 2.70 4.84
C THR A 16 -18.79 3.82 4.73
N GLU A 17 -18.35 5.06 4.53
CA GLU A 17 -19.27 6.17 4.32
C GLU A 17 -20.13 5.78 3.12
N GLU A 18 -21.43 5.62 3.35
CA GLU A 18 -22.37 5.34 2.27
C GLU A 18 -22.25 6.49 1.25
N ILE A 19 -22.09 6.14 -0.02
CA ILE A 19 -21.98 7.11 -1.11
C ILE A 19 -23.27 7.95 -1.09
N PRO A 20 -23.20 9.28 -0.88
CA PRO A 20 -24.40 10.10 -0.84
C PRO A 20 -25.16 10.01 -2.18
N PRO A 21 -26.51 9.97 -2.20
CA PRO A 21 -27.28 9.87 -3.42
C PRO A 21 -26.96 10.96 -4.47
N PHE A 22 -27.33 10.69 -5.73
CA PHE A 22 -27.21 11.68 -6.80
C PHE A 22 -27.98 12.96 -6.46
N GLY A 23 -27.31 14.10 -6.58
CA GLY A 23 -27.88 15.42 -6.28
C GLY A 23 -27.84 15.82 -4.80
N THR A 24 -27.27 15.00 -3.92
CA THR A 24 -27.09 15.41 -2.51
C THR A 24 -26.06 16.53 -2.40
N VAL A 25 -26.48 17.70 -1.94
CA VAL A 25 -25.59 18.81 -1.58
C VAL A 25 -24.86 18.45 -0.29
N VAL A 26 -23.55 18.24 -0.36
CA VAL A 26 -22.72 17.91 0.82
C VAL A 26 -22.12 19.15 1.48
N ASN A 27 -21.79 20.16 0.68
CA ASN A 27 -21.29 21.45 1.16
C ASN A 27 -21.87 22.59 0.32
N GLN A 28 -21.95 23.77 0.91
CA GLN A 28 -22.36 25.00 0.24
C GLN A 28 -21.53 26.19 0.73
N TRP A 29 -21.14 27.07 -0.19
CA TRP A 29 -20.38 28.28 0.11
C TRP A 29 -21.04 29.48 -0.52
N ARG A 30 -21.36 30.48 0.29
CA ARG A 30 -21.88 31.75 -0.22
C ARG A 30 -20.74 32.52 -0.87
N ILE A 31 -20.93 32.89 -2.13
CA ILE A 31 -20.02 33.79 -2.83
C ILE A 31 -20.69 35.17 -2.82
N ASN A 32 -20.08 36.16 -2.17
CA ASN A 32 -20.66 37.50 -2.01
C ASN A 32 -20.56 38.31 -3.31
N LEU A 33 -21.28 37.90 -4.35
CA LEU A 33 -21.25 38.51 -5.69
C LEU A 33 -22.61 38.44 -6.39
N ALA A 34 -22.86 39.33 -7.35
CA ALA A 34 -24.04 39.35 -8.21
C ALA A 34 -23.68 38.78 -9.60
N PRO A 35 -24.09 37.56 -9.98
CA PRO A 35 -23.77 36.98 -11.26
C PRO A 35 -25.00 37.00 -12.15
N PHE A 36 -24.87 37.71 -13.25
CA PHE A 36 -25.57 37.33 -14.46
C PHE A 36 -24.53 36.65 -15.36
N GLY A 37 -24.60 35.34 -15.53
CA GLY A 37 -23.57 34.62 -16.28
C GLY A 37 -22.27 34.38 -15.48
N GLY A 38 -21.69 33.21 -15.70
CA GLY A 38 -20.51 32.75 -15.00
C GLY A 38 -20.15 31.33 -15.42
N GLY A 39 -18.97 30.89 -15.01
CA GLY A 39 -18.46 29.55 -15.29
C GLY A 39 -17.58 29.09 -14.14
N VAL A 40 -17.41 27.78 -14.01
CA VAL A 40 -16.48 27.18 -13.07
C VAL A 40 -15.60 26.25 -13.88
N THR A 41 -14.31 26.20 -13.56
CA THR A 41 -13.40 25.21 -14.14
C THR A 41 -12.41 24.71 -13.09
N TRP A 42 -12.11 23.42 -13.11
CA TRP A 42 -11.21 22.74 -12.21
C TRP A 42 -9.77 22.75 -12.74
N SER A 43 -8.81 23.02 -11.86
CA SER A 43 -7.40 22.79 -12.13
C SER A 43 -6.86 21.75 -11.16
N LYS A 44 -6.68 20.53 -11.67
CA LYS A 44 -6.14 19.39 -10.90
C LYS A 44 -4.75 19.70 -10.37
N LYS A 45 -3.85 20.19 -11.23
CA LYS A 45 -2.48 20.57 -10.85
C LYS A 45 -2.41 21.62 -9.74
N ASN A 46 -3.38 22.54 -9.70
CA ASN A 46 -3.41 23.63 -8.73
C ASN A 46 -4.31 23.31 -7.52
N ASN A 47 -4.95 22.14 -7.51
CA ASN A 47 -5.97 21.70 -6.56
C ASN A 47 -6.99 22.82 -6.22
N SER A 48 -7.51 23.50 -7.24
CA SER A 48 -8.42 24.64 -7.08
C SER A 48 -9.35 24.85 -8.26
N PHE A 49 -10.52 25.41 -8.00
CA PHE A 49 -11.45 25.90 -9.00
C PHE A 49 -11.17 27.36 -9.39
N TYR A 50 -11.40 27.70 -10.64
CA TYR A 50 -11.47 29.07 -11.15
C TYR A 50 -12.94 29.40 -11.46
N ILE A 51 -13.46 30.43 -10.82
CA ILE A 51 -14.87 30.82 -10.91
C ILE A 51 -14.97 32.17 -11.60
N LEU A 52 -15.54 32.21 -12.80
CA LEU A 52 -15.85 33.40 -13.55
C LEU A 52 -17.20 33.96 -13.09
N THR A 53 -17.23 35.25 -12.76
CA THR A 53 -18.45 35.98 -12.43
C THR A 53 -18.55 37.26 -13.25
N TYR A 54 -19.77 37.63 -13.65
CA TYR A 54 -20.04 38.85 -14.39
C TYR A 54 -21.20 39.63 -13.76
N SER A 55 -20.97 40.92 -13.50
CA SER A 55 -22.01 41.84 -13.03
C SER A 55 -22.47 42.73 -14.17
N GLN A 56 -23.72 42.55 -14.61
CA GLN A 56 -24.34 43.39 -15.64
C GLN A 56 -24.42 44.87 -15.27
N ASN A 57 -24.56 45.19 -13.98
CA ASN A 57 -24.80 46.57 -13.54
C ASN A 57 -23.57 47.47 -13.69
N ILE A 58 -22.37 46.88 -13.58
CA ILE A 58 -21.10 47.61 -13.62
C ILE A 58 -20.21 47.13 -14.77
N HIS A 59 -20.68 46.17 -15.57
CA HIS A 59 -19.96 45.56 -16.68
C HIS A 59 -18.55 45.08 -16.30
N GLN A 60 -18.42 44.51 -15.10
CA GLN A 60 -17.16 43.97 -14.60
C GLN A 60 -17.21 42.46 -14.53
N CYS A 61 -16.16 41.85 -15.07
CA CYS A 61 -15.86 40.44 -14.90
C CYS A 61 -14.82 40.25 -13.80
N ARG A 62 -15.00 39.23 -12.97
CA ARG A 62 -14.05 38.84 -11.93
C ARG A 62 -13.88 37.33 -11.95
N ILE A 63 -12.65 36.88 -11.73
CA ILE A 63 -12.35 35.45 -11.58
C ILE A 63 -11.82 35.20 -10.18
N TYR A 64 -12.31 34.15 -9.54
CA TYR A 64 -11.91 33.76 -8.19
C TYR A 64 -11.19 32.43 -8.24
N ARG A 65 -10.15 32.30 -7.42
CA ARG A 65 -9.60 30.99 -7.09
C ARG A 65 -10.32 30.46 -5.86
N PHE A 66 -10.89 29.28 -5.96
CA PHE A 66 -11.59 28.61 -4.88
C PHE A 66 -10.91 27.29 -4.53
N PHE A 67 -10.62 27.07 -3.25
CA PHE A 67 -9.98 25.86 -2.75
C PHE A 67 -11.01 24.99 -2.03
N PRO A 68 -11.41 23.83 -2.58
CA PRO A 68 -12.45 23.00 -1.97
C PRO A 68 -12.06 22.50 -0.57
N ASP A 69 -10.78 22.16 -0.38
CA ASP A 69 -10.26 21.66 0.91
C ASP A 69 -10.02 22.78 1.94
N ASN A 70 -9.91 24.04 1.48
CA ASN A 70 -9.73 25.18 2.36
C ASN A 70 -10.41 26.45 1.80
N PRO A 71 -11.76 26.53 1.86
CA PRO A 71 -12.52 27.63 1.29
C PRO A 71 -12.10 29.01 1.80
N SER A 72 -11.53 29.10 3.00
CA SER A 72 -11.05 30.34 3.61
C SER A 72 -9.84 30.96 2.90
N LEU A 73 -9.09 30.16 2.14
CA LEU A 73 -7.99 30.63 1.30
C LEU A 73 -8.45 31.10 -0.08
N SER A 74 -9.75 31.12 -0.37
CA SER A 74 -10.25 31.57 -1.67
C SER A 74 -10.11 33.09 -1.82
N TYR A 75 -9.69 33.55 -3.00
CA TYR A 75 -9.48 34.98 -3.26
C TYR A 75 -9.71 35.37 -4.72
N GLU A 76 -9.85 36.68 -4.97
CA GLU A 76 -10.01 37.26 -6.31
C GLU A 76 -8.67 37.28 -7.06
N ILE A 77 -8.67 36.77 -8.28
CA ILE A 77 -7.51 36.74 -9.17
C ILE A 77 -7.38 38.09 -9.88
N SER A 78 -6.15 38.58 -10.01
CA SER A 78 -5.88 39.85 -10.68
C SER A 78 -5.78 39.70 -12.20
N TYR A 79 -6.46 40.61 -12.90
CA TYR A 79 -6.37 40.78 -14.36
C TYR A 79 -5.78 42.12 -14.69
N LEU A 80 -4.77 42.11 -15.56
CA LEU A 80 -4.05 43.33 -15.90
C LEU A 80 -4.69 44.13 -17.04
N ASN A 81 -5.53 43.53 -17.90
CA ASN A 81 -6.30 44.19 -18.96
C ASN A 81 -7.35 43.21 -19.54
N TYR A 82 -8.64 43.55 -19.48
CA TYR A 82 -9.68 42.85 -20.25
C TYR A 82 -9.86 43.54 -21.60
N PRO A 83 -9.83 42.80 -22.73
CA PRO A 83 -10.16 43.41 -24.01
C PRO A 83 -11.66 43.71 -24.07
N ASN A 84 -11.98 44.89 -24.60
CA ASN A 84 -13.27 45.20 -25.20
C ASN A 84 -13.04 45.21 -26.72
N PHE A 85 -13.69 44.33 -27.48
CA PHE A 85 -13.42 44.15 -28.91
C PHE A 85 -14.19 45.14 -29.81
N ASP A 86 -14.03 46.43 -29.51
CA ASP A 86 -14.53 47.57 -30.29
C ASP A 86 -16.05 47.59 -30.51
N SER A 87 -16.81 47.12 -29.52
CA SER A 87 -18.26 47.24 -29.49
C SER A 87 -18.71 48.49 -28.72
N THR A 88 -19.83 49.08 -29.15
CA THR A 88 -20.48 50.17 -28.41
C THR A 88 -21.23 49.67 -27.16
N PHE A 89 -21.32 48.35 -26.99
CA PHE A 89 -21.97 47.69 -25.87
C PHE A 89 -20.92 46.93 -25.06
N PRO A 90 -21.04 46.85 -23.73
CA PRO A 90 -20.07 46.08 -22.96
C PRO A 90 -20.13 44.59 -23.30
N ASP A 91 -18.97 43.98 -23.48
CA ASP A 91 -18.86 42.56 -23.78
C ASP A 91 -19.41 41.71 -22.62
N TYR A 92 -20.16 40.64 -22.93
CA TYR A 92 -20.66 39.71 -21.91
C TYR A 92 -19.74 38.50 -21.78
N PHE A 93 -19.49 38.06 -20.54
CA PHE A 93 -18.51 37.01 -20.24
C PHE A 93 -19.22 35.70 -19.88
N TYR A 94 -18.87 34.63 -20.59
CA TYR A 94 -19.44 33.30 -20.37
C TYR A 94 -18.39 32.22 -20.58
N GLY A 95 -18.52 31.14 -19.80
CA GLY A 95 -17.61 29.99 -19.88
C GLY A 95 -16.20 30.35 -19.41
N ILE A 96 -15.59 29.44 -18.67
CA ILE A 96 -14.18 29.55 -18.31
C ILE A 96 -13.59 28.15 -18.40
N ALA A 97 -12.35 28.06 -18.85
CA ALA A 97 -11.65 26.82 -19.06
C ALA A 97 -10.18 27.01 -18.71
N TYR A 98 -9.65 26.20 -17.79
CA TYR A 98 -8.23 26.24 -17.46
C TYR A 98 -7.48 25.15 -18.23
N ASN A 99 -6.55 25.57 -19.10
CA ASN A 99 -5.61 24.66 -19.72
C ASN A 99 -4.38 24.53 -18.81
N GLN A 100 -4.21 23.35 -18.20
CA GLN A 100 -3.12 23.10 -17.24
C GLN A 100 -1.75 22.98 -17.90
N GLU A 101 -1.68 22.56 -19.16
CA GLU A 101 -0.42 22.40 -19.91
C GLU A 101 0.17 23.77 -20.24
N GLU A 102 -0.65 24.64 -20.83
CA GLU A 102 -0.27 26.00 -21.23
C GLU A 102 -0.36 27.02 -20.09
N ARG A 103 -0.90 26.60 -18.94
CA ARG A 103 -1.17 27.47 -17.78
C ARG A 103 -1.93 28.74 -18.19
N CYS A 104 -3.03 28.56 -18.89
CA CYS A 104 -3.83 29.67 -19.39
C CYS A 104 -5.32 29.47 -19.12
N LEU A 105 -6.04 30.58 -19.06
CA LEU A 105 -7.49 30.60 -18.98
C LEU A 105 -8.07 30.98 -20.33
N TRP A 106 -8.93 30.14 -20.85
CA TRP A 106 -9.82 30.47 -21.96
C TRP A 106 -11.17 30.90 -21.40
N HIS A 107 -11.77 31.90 -22.01
CA HIS A 107 -13.14 32.29 -21.74
C HIS A 107 -13.81 32.81 -23.00
N ILE A 108 -15.14 32.85 -23.02
CA ILE A 108 -15.91 33.34 -24.17
C ILE A 108 -16.46 34.71 -23.86
N GLN A 109 -16.34 35.62 -24.82
CA GLN A 109 -16.91 36.95 -24.81
C GLN A 109 -17.97 37.09 -25.89
N TYR A 110 -19.10 37.73 -25.57
CA TYR A 110 -20.06 38.24 -26.55
C TYR A 110 -19.75 39.69 -26.80
N VAL A 111 -19.35 40.00 -28.04
CA VAL A 111 -18.94 41.35 -28.45
C VAL A 111 -20.14 42.29 -28.55
N ASP A 112 -21.31 41.76 -28.92
CA ASP A 112 -22.56 42.53 -28.93
C ASP A 112 -23.77 41.60 -28.75
N LEU A 113 -24.93 42.21 -28.48
CA LEU A 113 -26.23 41.52 -28.53
C LEU A 113 -26.84 41.54 -29.94
N SER A 114 -26.02 41.69 -30.99
CA SER A 114 -26.53 41.63 -32.36
C SER A 114 -27.07 40.24 -32.67
N LEU A 115 -27.93 40.14 -33.68
CA LEU A 115 -28.48 38.88 -34.18
C LEU A 115 -27.83 38.60 -35.55
N PRO A 116 -26.86 37.67 -35.68
CA PRO A 116 -26.29 36.80 -34.66
C PRO A 116 -25.13 37.43 -33.84
N PRO A 117 -24.96 37.07 -32.56
CA PRO A 117 -24.01 37.71 -31.67
C PRO A 117 -22.63 37.20 -32.04
N ARG A 118 -21.70 38.13 -32.06
CA ARG A 118 -20.30 37.80 -32.34
C ARG A 118 -19.68 37.27 -31.05
N SER A 119 -19.29 35.99 -31.06
CA SER A 119 -18.56 35.37 -29.95
C SER A 119 -17.08 35.26 -30.25
N ILE A 120 -16.25 35.60 -29.27
CA ILE A 120 -14.79 35.47 -29.32
C ILE A 120 -14.32 34.61 -28.16
N ALA A 121 -13.56 33.56 -28.43
CA ALA A 121 -12.77 32.88 -27.41
C ALA A 121 -11.48 33.67 -27.16
N VAL A 122 -11.19 33.97 -25.90
CA VAL A 122 -10.05 34.79 -25.47
C VAL A 122 -9.13 33.98 -24.56
N LYS A 123 -7.86 33.89 -24.92
CA LYS A 123 -6.78 33.26 -24.16
C LYS A 123 -6.11 34.28 -23.24
N MET A 124 -6.17 34.01 -21.95
CA MET A 124 -5.50 34.77 -20.89
C MET A 124 -4.32 33.96 -20.37
N ARG A 125 -3.10 34.45 -20.54
CA ARG A 125 -1.89 33.71 -20.14
C ARG A 125 -1.51 34.06 -18.72
N GLU A 126 -1.14 33.05 -17.93
CA GLU A 126 -0.60 33.27 -16.58
C GLU A 126 0.80 33.90 -16.67
N ILE A 127 1.00 35.02 -16.00
CA ILE A 127 2.29 35.75 -15.99
C ILE A 127 3.05 35.58 -14.67
N LYS A 128 2.32 35.30 -13.60
CA LYS A 128 2.78 34.89 -12.27
C LYS A 128 1.63 34.11 -11.64
N PRO A 129 1.86 33.33 -10.57
CA PRO A 129 0.79 32.59 -9.90
C PRO A 129 -0.46 33.45 -9.70
N ASP A 130 -1.57 32.99 -10.28
CA ASP A 130 -2.89 33.61 -10.12
C ASP A 130 -2.96 35.06 -10.60
N THR A 131 -2.22 35.37 -11.66
CA THR A 131 -2.36 36.63 -12.40
C THR A 131 -2.29 36.35 -13.88
N PHE A 132 -3.33 36.77 -14.60
CA PHE A 132 -3.48 36.49 -16.02
C PHE A 132 -3.55 37.78 -16.83
N ARG A 133 -2.99 37.72 -18.04
CA ARG A 133 -2.94 38.86 -18.96
C ARG A 133 -3.39 38.44 -20.36
N PHE A 134 -4.22 39.28 -20.96
CA PHE A 134 -4.43 39.29 -22.40
C PHE A 134 -3.30 40.08 -23.07
N TYR A 135 -2.61 39.46 -24.01
CA TYR A 135 -1.50 40.11 -24.72
C TYR A 135 -1.92 40.78 -26.03
N GLN A 136 -3.20 40.71 -26.42
CA GLN A 136 -3.71 41.24 -27.68
C GLN A 136 -3.04 40.65 -28.93
N ASN A 137 -2.39 39.48 -28.80
CA ASN A 137 -1.86 38.80 -29.97
C ASN A 137 -3.02 38.20 -30.77
N PRO A 138 -2.97 38.21 -32.12
CA PRO A 138 -3.94 37.51 -32.95
C PRO A 138 -4.04 36.00 -32.63
N SER A 139 -2.97 35.41 -32.06
CA SER A 139 -2.97 34.03 -31.56
C SER A 139 -3.85 33.82 -30.33
N ASP A 140 -4.09 34.85 -29.53
CA ASP A 140 -4.81 34.76 -28.26
C ASP A 140 -6.33 34.96 -28.39
N THR A 141 -6.83 35.23 -29.61
CA THR A 141 -8.27 35.32 -29.89
C THR A 141 -8.69 34.37 -30.99
N TRP A 142 -9.91 33.86 -30.90
CA TRP A 142 -10.54 33.12 -31.99
C TRP A 142 -12.00 33.56 -32.15
N PHE A 143 -12.30 34.14 -33.31
CA PHE A 143 -13.67 34.49 -33.69
C PHE A 143 -14.45 33.22 -34.02
N LEU A 144 -15.45 32.92 -33.20
CA LEU A 144 -16.32 31.75 -33.35
C LEU A 144 -17.45 32.02 -34.35
N SER A 145 -17.17 32.80 -35.39
CA SER A 145 -18.13 33.27 -36.40
C SER A 145 -18.85 32.16 -37.17
N SER A 146 -18.33 30.93 -37.16
CA SER A 146 -18.93 29.75 -37.77
C SER A 146 -19.83 28.94 -36.82
N ILE A 147 -19.92 29.33 -35.54
CA ILE A 147 -20.72 28.64 -34.53
C ILE A 147 -22.01 29.43 -34.38
N ASP A 148 -23.07 28.93 -34.99
CA ASP A 148 -24.40 29.48 -34.87
C ASP A 148 -24.80 29.58 -33.40
N TYR A 149 -24.89 30.84 -32.94
CA TYR A 149 -25.54 31.34 -31.74
C TYR A 149 -25.34 30.45 -30.48
N GLY A 150 -24.67 30.97 -29.45
CA GLY A 150 -24.81 30.51 -28.06
C GLY A 150 -23.76 29.59 -27.51
N ILE A 151 -23.13 30.01 -26.40
CA ILE A 151 -22.11 29.18 -25.80
C ILE A 151 -22.16 29.24 -24.28
N PHE A 152 -23.00 28.38 -23.72
CA PHE A 152 -22.70 27.71 -22.45
C PHE A 152 -21.94 26.45 -22.84
N GLY A 153 -20.64 26.46 -22.65
CA GLY A 153 -19.80 25.33 -23.01
C GLY A 153 -18.81 25.06 -21.90
N ASP A 154 -18.35 23.82 -21.87
CA ASP A 154 -17.42 23.33 -20.87
C ASP A 154 -16.24 22.65 -21.56
N PHE A 155 -15.13 22.60 -20.84
CA PHE A 155 -13.84 22.20 -21.35
C PHE A 155 -13.45 20.82 -20.85
N ASP A 156 -13.33 19.89 -21.78
CA ASP A 156 -12.70 18.62 -21.54
C ASP A 156 -11.19 18.82 -21.59
N TYR A 157 -10.65 19.02 -20.38
CA TYR A 157 -9.23 19.19 -20.12
C TYR A 157 -8.40 18.02 -20.66
N TYR A 158 -8.90 16.79 -20.58
CA TYR A 158 -8.16 15.59 -20.99
C TYR A 158 -7.90 15.56 -22.48
N ARG A 159 -8.89 15.98 -23.27
CA ARG A 159 -8.78 15.98 -24.73
C ARG A 159 -8.35 17.35 -25.29
N ASN A 160 -8.27 18.38 -24.46
CA ASN A 160 -8.11 19.79 -24.87
C ASN A 160 -9.23 20.19 -25.85
N ILE A 161 -10.47 19.79 -25.55
CA ILE A 161 -11.65 20.01 -26.39
C ILE A 161 -12.67 20.84 -25.62
N TYR A 162 -13.17 21.89 -26.24
CA TYR A 162 -14.27 22.68 -25.72
C TYR A 162 -15.58 22.30 -26.42
N TYR A 163 -16.63 22.02 -25.66
CA TYR A 163 -17.93 21.68 -26.22
C TYR A 163 -18.82 22.92 -26.26
N ALA A 164 -19.32 23.29 -27.43
CA ALA A 164 -20.22 24.43 -27.63
C ALA A 164 -21.55 23.97 -28.25
N PRO A 165 -22.71 24.30 -27.66
CA PRO A 165 -23.99 24.01 -28.30
C PRO A 165 -24.17 24.86 -29.56
N ASN A 166 -24.97 24.36 -30.51
CA ASN A 166 -25.53 25.15 -31.60
C ASN A 166 -26.94 25.62 -31.18
N GLN A 167 -27.22 26.91 -30.98
CA GLN A 167 -28.58 27.30 -30.56
C GLN A 167 -29.64 27.07 -31.64
N ASN A 168 -29.28 27.03 -32.92
CA ASN A 168 -30.23 26.74 -34.00
C ASN A 168 -30.64 25.26 -34.02
N SER A 169 -29.94 24.42 -33.26
CA SER A 169 -30.26 23.01 -33.10
C SER A 169 -30.07 22.58 -31.65
N THR A 170 -31.16 22.29 -30.96
CA THR A 170 -31.14 21.67 -29.62
C THR A 170 -30.38 20.34 -29.55
N ASN A 171 -29.92 19.85 -30.71
CA ASN A 171 -29.33 18.55 -30.89
C ASN A 171 -27.89 18.60 -31.41
N ASN A 172 -27.30 19.72 -31.86
CA ASN A 172 -25.93 19.70 -32.40
C ASN A 172 -24.93 20.42 -31.50
N TRP A 173 -23.85 19.74 -31.15
CA TRP A 173 -22.76 20.27 -30.34
C TRP A 173 -21.48 20.28 -31.14
N TYR A 174 -20.74 21.39 -31.14
CA TYR A 174 -19.43 21.49 -31.76
C TYR A 174 -18.33 21.12 -30.77
N LEU A 175 -17.36 20.36 -31.24
CA LEU A 175 -16.12 20.08 -30.54
C LEU A 175 -15.08 21.07 -31.06
N LEU A 176 -14.61 21.96 -30.19
CA LEU A 176 -13.69 23.04 -30.54
C LEU A 176 -12.31 22.73 -29.99
N ASP A 177 -11.30 22.84 -30.84
CA ASP A 177 -9.90 22.84 -30.44
C ASP A 177 -9.46 24.30 -30.38
N PHE A 178 -9.46 24.90 -29.18
CA PHE A 178 -9.12 26.32 -29.00
C PHE A 178 -7.68 26.62 -29.41
N GLU A 179 -6.75 25.69 -29.18
CA GLU A 179 -5.34 25.89 -29.53
C GLU A 179 -5.13 25.86 -31.04
N ARG A 180 -5.80 24.93 -31.76
CA ARG A 180 -5.74 24.87 -33.22
C ARG A 180 -6.78 25.75 -33.92
N LYS A 181 -7.62 26.45 -33.16
CA LYS A 181 -8.67 27.37 -33.64
C LYS A 181 -9.56 26.78 -34.71
N ARG A 182 -10.02 25.55 -34.49
CA ARG A 182 -10.85 24.83 -35.46
C ARG A 182 -11.94 24.02 -34.77
N VAL A 183 -13.04 23.84 -35.49
CA VAL A 183 -14.04 22.83 -35.17
C VAL A 183 -13.46 21.48 -35.59
N ILE A 184 -13.28 20.56 -34.64
CA ILE A 184 -12.73 19.22 -34.89
C ILE A 184 -13.80 18.15 -35.05
N GLY A 185 -15.06 18.50 -34.79
CA GLY A 185 -16.18 17.60 -34.98
C GLY A 185 -17.48 18.21 -34.48
N ASN A 186 -18.55 17.44 -34.60
CA ASN A 186 -19.80 17.70 -33.91
C ASN A 186 -20.34 16.43 -33.27
N LYS A 187 -21.25 16.57 -32.32
CA LYS A 187 -21.99 15.48 -31.71
C LYS A 187 -23.47 15.80 -31.75
N ASN A 188 -24.27 14.90 -32.32
CA ASN A 188 -25.72 15.03 -32.26
C ASN A 188 -26.21 14.44 -30.93
N LEU A 189 -26.73 15.28 -30.05
CA LEU A 189 -27.23 14.92 -28.73
C LEU A 189 -28.66 15.46 -28.60
N ALA A 190 -29.63 14.62 -28.97
CA ALA A 190 -31.04 14.99 -28.89
C ALA A 190 -31.44 15.39 -27.45
N TYR A 191 -32.33 16.37 -27.32
CA TYR A 191 -32.90 16.85 -26.05
C TYR A 191 -31.96 17.66 -25.15
N LEU A 192 -30.82 18.14 -25.67
CA LEU A 192 -29.83 18.87 -24.87
C LEU A 192 -29.96 20.39 -24.82
N GLY A 193 -31.08 20.95 -25.31
CA GLY A 193 -31.55 22.32 -25.03
C GLY A 193 -30.49 23.42 -24.85
N TRP A 194 -30.81 24.38 -23.97
CA TRP A 194 -29.91 25.47 -23.55
C TRP A 194 -29.25 25.13 -22.20
N LEU A 195 -28.63 23.96 -22.11
CA LEU A 195 -28.16 23.39 -20.85
C LEU A 195 -26.75 23.92 -20.48
N ALA A 196 -26.50 24.17 -19.19
CA ALA A 196 -25.17 24.37 -18.64
C ALA A 196 -24.57 22.99 -18.38
N ASN A 197 -23.60 22.59 -19.19
CA ASN A 197 -23.22 21.18 -19.33
C ASN A 197 -21.83 20.90 -18.81
N PHE A 198 -21.64 19.71 -18.24
CA PHE A 198 -20.37 19.24 -17.70
C PHE A 198 -19.97 17.95 -18.39
N PHE A 199 -18.82 17.97 -19.06
CA PHE A 199 -18.33 16.82 -19.82
C PHE A 199 -17.13 16.21 -19.09
N TYR A 200 -17.26 14.95 -18.69
CA TYR A 200 -16.12 14.19 -18.21
C TYR A 200 -15.89 12.99 -19.10
N ALA A 201 -14.88 13.12 -19.96
CA ALA A 201 -14.36 12.00 -20.73
C ALA A 201 -13.08 11.49 -20.07
N THR A 202 -13.01 10.18 -19.83
CA THR A 202 -11.78 9.54 -19.36
C THR A 202 -10.92 9.17 -20.55
N ASN A 203 -9.59 9.23 -20.40
CA ASN A 203 -8.64 8.87 -21.47
C ASN A 203 -8.81 7.41 -21.97
N ASP A 204 -9.30 6.52 -21.10
CA ASP A 204 -9.34 5.08 -21.36
C ASP A 204 -10.70 4.57 -21.87
N THR A 205 -11.67 5.46 -22.12
CA THR A 205 -12.92 5.07 -22.77
C THR A 205 -12.72 5.04 -24.29
N PRO A 206 -12.88 3.88 -24.95
CA PRO A 206 -12.87 3.83 -26.42
C PRO A 206 -13.86 4.85 -26.99
N GLN A 207 -13.52 5.49 -28.12
CA GLN A 207 -14.44 6.35 -28.85
C GLN A 207 -15.82 5.66 -28.97
N GLY A 208 -16.87 6.32 -28.46
CA GLY A 208 -18.24 5.80 -28.43
C GLY A 208 -18.71 5.21 -27.09
N ARG A 209 -17.88 5.23 -26.04
CA ARG A 209 -18.27 4.87 -24.67
C ARG A 209 -17.95 5.97 -23.64
N ASP A 210 -18.23 7.24 -23.97
CA ASP A 210 -18.08 8.38 -23.05
C ASP A 210 -18.96 8.18 -21.79
N THR A 211 -18.43 7.61 -20.70
CA THR A 211 -19.24 6.96 -19.66
C THR A 211 -20.25 7.85 -18.91
N PHE A 212 -20.22 9.18 -19.06
CA PHE A 212 -20.95 10.03 -18.15
C PHE A 212 -21.25 11.45 -18.68
N TRP A 213 -22.54 11.80 -18.77
CA TRP A 213 -23.02 13.14 -19.11
C TRP A 213 -23.78 13.69 -17.89
N ILE A 214 -23.31 14.80 -17.32
CA ILE A 214 -24.14 15.58 -16.39
C ILE A 214 -24.46 16.88 -17.06
N LEU A 215 -25.76 17.10 -17.23
CA LEU A 215 -26.27 18.28 -17.89
C LEU A 215 -27.16 18.97 -16.86
N GLY A 216 -26.74 20.17 -16.44
CA GLY A 216 -27.61 21.05 -15.68
C GLY A 216 -28.93 21.20 -16.44
N GLY A 217 -30.05 21.30 -15.73
CA GLY A 217 -31.38 21.35 -16.32
C GLY A 217 -31.57 22.51 -17.30
N ASN A 218 -32.77 22.62 -17.87
CA ASN A 218 -33.14 23.71 -18.79
C ASN A 218 -32.56 25.05 -18.31
N ARG A 219 -32.19 25.96 -19.22
CA ARG A 219 -31.68 27.29 -18.87
C ARG A 219 -32.45 27.87 -17.67
N ASN A 220 -31.71 28.25 -16.64
CA ASN A 220 -32.24 28.74 -15.37
C ASN A 220 -33.10 27.74 -14.56
N SER A 221 -32.81 26.44 -14.67
CA SER A 221 -33.44 25.40 -13.87
C SER A 221 -32.65 25.13 -12.60
N ASN A 222 -33.38 24.73 -11.57
CA ASN A 222 -32.83 24.16 -10.35
C ASN A 222 -32.86 22.62 -10.39
N VAL A 223 -32.81 21.99 -11.56
CA VAL A 223 -32.80 20.52 -11.68
C VAL A 223 -31.45 20.09 -12.24
N LEU A 224 -30.79 19.15 -11.57
CA LEU A 224 -29.59 18.48 -12.06
C LEU A 224 -30.01 17.17 -12.74
N ASN A 225 -29.61 16.97 -14.00
CA ASN A 225 -29.93 15.77 -14.75
C ASN A 225 -28.66 15.01 -15.13
N GLN A 226 -28.71 13.69 -15.02
CA GLN A 226 -27.67 12.79 -15.52
C GLN A 226 -28.22 12.08 -16.76
N TYR A 227 -27.46 12.11 -17.85
CA TYR A 227 -27.76 11.40 -19.08
C TYR A 227 -26.67 10.35 -19.37
N ASP A 228 -27.00 9.32 -20.15
CA ASP A 228 -26.02 8.39 -20.68
C ASP A 228 -25.42 8.85 -22.02
N THR A 229 -24.48 8.07 -22.56
CA THR A 229 -23.86 8.28 -23.88
C THR A 229 -24.81 8.42 -25.04
N LEU A 230 -26.02 7.86 -24.91
CA LEU A 230 -27.04 7.81 -25.94
C LEU A 230 -28.05 8.96 -25.77
N GLY A 231 -27.87 9.82 -24.77
CA GLY A 231 -28.76 10.94 -24.47
C GLY A 231 -30.00 10.54 -23.67
N ASN A 232 -30.06 9.34 -23.09
CA ASN A 232 -31.20 8.94 -22.24
C ASN A 232 -31.02 9.49 -20.83
N LEU A 233 -32.07 10.10 -20.28
CA LEU A 233 -32.11 10.54 -18.88
C LEU A 233 -31.99 9.33 -17.95
N ARG A 234 -31.00 9.34 -17.07
CA ARG A 234 -30.74 8.28 -16.08
C ARG A 234 -31.20 8.66 -14.68
N ARG A 235 -30.91 9.88 -14.25
CA ARG A 235 -31.23 10.38 -12.89
C ARG A 235 -31.53 11.87 -12.95
N SER A 236 -32.30 12.35 -11.98
CA SER A 236 -32.65 13.76 -11.82
C SER A 236 -32.70 14.13 -10.34
N ALA A 237 -32.31 15.34 -9.98
CA ALA A 237 -32.36 15.85 -8.61
C ALA A 237 -32.64 17.35 -8.57
N ASN A 238 -33.42 17.79 -7.57
CA ASN A 238 -33.68 19.21 -7.35
C ASN A 238 -32.52 19.85 -6.57
N MET A 239 -32.01 20.94 -7.10
CA MET A 239 -31.01 21.82 -6.50
C MET A 239 -31.70 22.95 -5.71
N PRO A 240 -31.03 23.52 -4.70
CA PRO A 240 -31.60 24.60 -3.88
C PRO A 240 -31.86 25.89 -4.65
N SER A 241 -31.16 26.10 -5.76
CA SER A 241 -31.26 27.31 -6.56
C SER A 241 -30.94 27.04 -8.03
N VAL A 242 -31.16 28.05 -8.86
CA VAL A 242 -30.87 28.02 -10.29
C VAL A 242 -29.37 27.87 -10.51
N ILE A 243 -28.97 26.84 -11.25
CA ILE A 243 -27.57 26.57 -11.58
C ILE A 243 -27.19 27.29 -12.89
N VAL A 244 -26.02 27.91 -12.89
CA VAL A 244 -25.49 28.68 -14.04
C VAL A 244 -24.13 28.21 -14.52
N GLY A 245 -23.47 27.30 -13.78
CA GLY A 245 -22.20 26.71 -14.16
C GLY A 245 -21.77 25.66 -13.15
N GLY A 246 -20.63 25.04 -13.41
CA GLY A 246 -20.09 23.99 -12.57
C GLY A 246 -18.93 23.26 -13.24
N ASP A 247 -18.28 22.36 -12.52
CA ASP A 247 -17.27 21.45 -13.06
C ASP A 247 -17.05 20.30 -12.06
N ILE A 248 -16.54 19.16 -12.53
CA ILE A 248 -16.23 17.99 -11.73
C ILE A 248 -14.90 18.18 -11.00
N TRP A 249 -14.90 17.87 -9.70
CA TRP A 249 -13.69 17.94 -8.89
C TRP A 249 -12.92 16.63 -8.95
N GLU A 250 -11.79 16.60 -9.65
CA GLU A 250 -10.90 15.45 -9.62
C GLU A 250 -9.73 15.65 -8.62
N PRO A 251 -9.68 14.91 -7.51
CA PRO A 251 -8.63 15.08 -6.50
C PRO A 251 -7.25 14.67 -7.05
N GLU A 252 -6.19 15.30 -6.52
CA GLU A 252 -4.80 14.98 -6.88
C GLU A 252 -4.45 13.51 -6.57
N ASN A 253 -4.85 13.04 -5.38
CA ASN A 253 -4.71 11.65 -4.95
C ASN A 253 -6.05 10.94 -5.10
N LEU A 254 -6.32 10.48 -6.31
CA LEU A 254 -7.58 9.83 -6.65
C LEU A 254 -7.74 8.48 -5.93
N ASN A 255 -8.65 8.41 -4.98
CA ASN A 255 -9.15 7.15 -4.44
C ASN A 255 -10.38 6.73 -5.24
N LEU A 256 -10.31 5.57 -5.89
CA LEU A 256 -11.39 5.04 -6.73
C LEU A 256 -12.70 4.81 -5.97
N ASP A 257 -12.63 4.54 -4.66
CA ASP A 257 -13.81 4.30 -3.83
C ASP A 257 -14.39 5.61 -3.25
N SER A 258 -13.75 6.75 -3.49
CA SER A 258 -14.28 8.05 -3.09
C SER A 258 -15.40 8.52 -4.02
N THR A 259 -16.38 9.20 -3.42
CA THR A 259 -17.52 9.82 -4.13
C THR A 259 -17.04 10.82 -5.19
N VAL A 260 -17.67 10.78 -6.36
CA VAL A 260 -17.49 11.80 -7.40
C VAL A 260 -18.35 13.00 -7.05
N TYR A 261 -17.73 14.17 -6.94
CA TYR A 261 -18.41 15.42 -6.68
C TYR A 261 -18.37 16.34 -7.89
N ILE A 262 -19.50 17.01 -8.12
CA ILE A 262 -19.58 18.16 -9.00
C ILE A 262 -19.73 19.44 -8.16
N PHE A 263 -19.06 20.50 -8.57
CA PHE A 263 -19.19 21.81 -7.95
C PHE A 263 -20.09 22.67 -8.83
N LEU A 264 -21.25 23.08 -8.34
CA LEU A 264 -22.26 23.82 -9.09
C LEU A 264 -22.38 25.27 -8.59
N LEU A 265 -22.36 26.23 -9.51
CA LEU A 265 -22.51 27.65 -9.24
C LEU A 265 -23.96 28.09 -9.47
N SER A 266 -24.55 28.86 -8.55
CA SER A 266 -25.88 29.45 -8.69
C SER A 266 -25.90 30.96 -8.95
N SER A 267 -27.00 31.49 -9.49
CA SER A 267 -27.11 32.91 -9.89
C SER A 267 -27.79 33.86 -8.91
N ASN A 268 -28.64 33.40 -7.99
CA ASN A 268 -29.28 34.33 -7.05
C ASN A 268 -29.92 33.63 -5.83
N PRO A 269 -29.37 33.78 -4.61
CA PRO A 269 -28.00 34.26 -4.33
C PRO A 269 -26.93 33.31 -4.89
N THR A 270 -25.70 33.81 -5.01
CA THR A 270 -24.56 33.03 -5.52
C THR A 270 -24.02 32.10 -4.46
N TYR A 271 -24.17 30.82 -4.74
CA TYR A 271 -23.58 29.73 -3.98
C TYR A 271 -22.73 28.88 -4.90
N LEU A 272 -21.66 28.33 -4.34
CA LEU A 272 -21.01 27.15 -4.88
C LEU A 272 -21.48 25.96 -4.04
N TYR A 273 -22.07 24.96 -4.69
CA TYR A 273 -22.51 23.72 -4.07
C TYR A 273 -21.54 22.60 -4.43
N GLN A 274 -21.06 21.85 -3.46
CA GLN A 274 -20.48 20.54 -3.72
C GLN A 274 -21.62 19.52 -3.68
N VAL A 275 -21.84 18.83 -4.81
CA VAL A 275 -22.98 17.94 -5.01
C VAL A 275 -22.47 16.54 -5.35
N SER A 276 -22.95 15.53 -4.61
CA SER A 276 -22.65 14.13 -4.90
C SER A 276 -23.34 13.69 -6.18
N LEU A 277 -22.64 12.87 -6.94
CA LEU A 277 -23.19 12.25 -8.15
C LEU A 277 -23.75 10.85 -7.89
N GLY A 278 -23.74 10.38 -6.63
CA GLY A 278 -24.20 9.03 -6.30
C GLY A 278 -23.41 7.96 -7.05
N LEU A 279 -22.13 8.22 -7.25
CA LEU A 279 -21.13 7.37 -7.89
C LEU A 279 -19.80 7.55 -7.17
N CYS A 280 -18.94 6.54 -7.27
CA CYS A 280 -17.52 6.62 -6.94
C CYS A 280 -16.67 6.73 -8.21
N TRP A 281 -15.42 7.13 -8.06
CA TRP A 281 -14.49 7.28 -9.20
C TRP A 281 -14.30 5.98 -9.99
N ARG A 282 -14.40 4.83 -9.32
CA ARG A 282 -14.40 3.51 -9.93
C ARG A 282 -15.55 3.27 -10.90
N ASP A 283 -16.71 3.90 -10.68
CA ASP A 283 -17.84 3.77 -11.59
C ASP A 283 -17.58 4.50 -12.93
N LEU A 284 -16.69 5.50 -12.92
CA LEU A 284 -16.34 6.31 -14.09
C LEU A 284 -15.06 5.83 -14.78
N LEU A 285 -14.08 5.41 -13.98
CA LEU A 285 -12.76 4.97 -14.41
C LEU A 285 -12.67 3.46 -14.25
N LYS A 286 -12.71 2.75 -15.37
CA LYS A 286 -12.38 1.32 -15.37
C LYS A 286 -10.88 1.18 -15.23
N VAL A 287 -10.46 0.29 -14.33
CA VAL A 287 -9.04 0.11 -14.07
C VAL A 287 -8.54 -1.33 -14.19
N HIS A 288 -7.27 -1.46 -14.53
CA HIS A 288 -6.43 -2.64 -14.50
C HIS A 288 -5.64 -2.62 -13.17
N ASP A 289 -5.88 -3.60 -12.29
CA ASP A 289 -5.23 -3.69 -10.97
C ASP A 289 -5.23 -5.15 -10.47
N ILE A 290 -4.03 -5.67 -10.22
CA ILE A 290 -3.83 -7.00 -9.62
C ILE A 290 -2.84 -6.92 -8.46
N SER A 291 -3.27 -7.38 -7.28
CA SER A 291 -2.41 -7.36 -6.10
C SER A 291 -2.38 -8.70 -5.33
N PRO A 292 -1.24 -9.05 -4.70
CA PRO A 292 -1.19 -10.15 -3.75
C PRO A 292 -1.84 -9.74 -2.42
N THR A 293 -2.79 -10.53 -1.93
CA THR A 293 -3.54 -10.21 -0.70
C THR A 293 -2.98 -10.89 0.54
N SER A 294 -2.37 -12.07 0.40
CA SER A 294 -1.72 -12.76 1.52
C SER A 294 -0.75 -13.85 1.06
N ILE A 295 0.25 -14.14 1.89
CA ILE A 295 1.08 -15.35 1.79
C ILE A 295 0.47 -16.35 2.78
N ILE A 296 -0.07 -17.48 2.30
CA ILE A 296 -0.71 -18.51 3.13
C ILE A 296 0.34 -19.49 3.67
N SER A 297 1.15 -20.05 2.78
CA SER A 297 2.17 -21.06 3.07
C SER A 297 3.52 -20.55 2.59
N PRO A 298 4.59 -20.68 3.39
CA PRO A 298 4.68 -21.35 4.70
C PRO A 298 3.97 -20.66 5.88
N PRO A 299 3.72 -21.40 6.99
CA PRO A 299 3.33 -20.83 8.27
C PRO A 299 4.43 -19.94 8.88
N ALA A 300 4.09 -19.20 9.94
CA ALA A 300 5.02 -18.28 10.59
C ALA A 300 6.24 -18.98 11.23
N LEU A 301 6.07 -20.24 11.62
CA LEU A 301 7.10 -21.09 12.21
C LEU A 301 7.14 -22.41 11.47
N ILE A 302 8.33 -22.83 11.04
CA ILE A 302 8.52 -24.07 10.28
C ILE A 302 9.83 -24.75 10.68
N ASP A 303 9.86 -26.08 10.68
CA ASP A 303 11.08 -26.86 10.91
C ASP A 303 12.01 -26.80 9.70
N SER A 304 13.32 -26.69 9.96
CA SER A 304 14.33 -26.95 8.93
C SER A 304 14.12 -28.34 8.33
N SER A 305 14.43 -28.50 7.04
CA SER A 305 14.22 -29.70 6.21
C SER A 305 12.77 -30.03 5.85
N ALA A 306 11.76 -29.31 6.38
CA ALA A 306 10.37 -29.50 5.98
C ALA A 306 10.18 -29.23 4.49
N ILE A 307 9.41 -30.09 3.81
CA ILE A 307 9.02 -29.88 2.41
C ILE A 307 7.66 -29.19 2.40
N ILE A 308 7.57 -28.04 1.74
CA ILE A 308 6.34 -27.25 1.61
C ILE A 308 5.98 -27.02 0.16
N SER A 309 4.70 -26.73 -0.10
CA SER A 309 4.24 -26.06 -1.32
C SER A 309 3.86 -24.64 -0.93
N PRO A 310 4.63 -23.61 -1.34
CA PRO A 310 4.27 -22.23 -1.04
C PRO A 310 2.93 -21.86 -1.66
N GLN A 311 2.16 -21.03 -0.96
CA GLN A 311 0.83 -20.62 -1.40
C GLN A 311 0.62 -19.14 -1.12
N ILE A 312 0.06 -18.43 -2.10
CA ILE A 312 -0.31 -17.02 -1.97
C ILE A 312 -1.72 -16.80 -2.50
N LYS A 313 -2.40 -15.79 -1.97
CA LYS A 313 -3.65 -15.28 -2.54
C LYS A 313 -3.35 -14.03 -3.35
N VAL A 314 -4.01 -13.93 -4.49
CA VAL A 314 -3.96 -12.77 -5.39
C VAL A 314 -5.38 -12.38 -5.76
N ARG A 315 -5.62 -11.09 -5.93
CA ARG A 315 -6.93 -10.53 -6.25
C ARG A 315 -6.85 -9.60 -7.44
N ASN A 316 -7.86 -9.69 -8.30
CA ASN A 316 -8.17 -8.68 -9.30
C ASN A 316 -9.02 -7.58 -8.66
N ASN A 317 -8.41 -6.41 -8.44
CA ASN A 317 -9.10 -5.21 -7.95
C ASN A 317 -9.56 -4.30 -9.10
N GLY A 318 -9.24 -4.68 -10.33
CA GLY A 318 -9.70 -4.04 -11.55
C GLY A 318 -11.10 -4.44 -11.98
N ASP A 319 -11.48 -3.92 -13.14
CA ASP A 319 -12.80 -4.06 -13.77
C ASP A 319 -12.77 -4.89 -15.06
N PHE A 320 -11.59 -5.39 -15.43
CA PHE A 320 -11.37 -6.25 -16.58
C PHE A 320 -10.98 -7.66 -16.16
N ASN A 321 -11.10 -8.63 -17.08
CA ASN A 321 -10.50 -9.93 -16.87
C ASN A 321 -9.00 -9.82 -17.13
N GLU A 322 -8.17 -10.25 -16.18
CA GLU A 322 -6.73 -10.01 -16.25
C GLU A 322 -5.91 -11.25 -16.55
N ASN A 323 -4.84 -11.04 -17.32
CA ASN A 323 -3.80 -12.01 -17.57
C ASN A 323 -2.48 -11.45 -17.03
N PHE A 324 -1.89 -12.11 -16.03
CA PHE A 324 -0.76 -11.57 -15.30
C PHE A 324 0.18 -12.69 -14.84
N SER A 325 1.39 -12.31 -14.44
CA SER A 325 2.34 -13.21 -13.80
C SER A 325 2.45 -12.88 -12.32
N CYS A 326 2.62 -13.91 -11.49
CA CYS A 326 2.94 -13.74 -10.09
C CYS A 326 4.26 -14.44 -9.77
N TYR A 327 5.15 -13.73 -9.08
CA TYR A 327 6.49 -14.16 -8.73
C TYR A 327 6.60 -14.34 -7.22
N LEU A 328 7.28 -15.41 -6.80
CA LEU A 328 7.55 -15.69 -5.40
C LEU A 328 9.05 -15.87 -5.18
N ASN A 329 9.58 -15.11 -4.23
CA ASN A 329 10.94 -15.22 -3.75
C ASN A 329 10.91 -15.64 -2.27
N ILE A 330 11.65 -16.68 -1.90
CA ILE A 330 11.88 -17.07 -0.51
C ILE A 330 13.38 -17.01 -0.26
N ALA A 331 13.80 -16.12 0.65
CA ALA A 331 15.20 -15.74 0.84
C ALA A 331 15.86 -15.33 -0.50
N ASN A 332 17.11 -15.73 -0.69
CA ASN A 332 17.90 -15.47 -1.90
C ASN A 332 18.07 -16.72 -2.79
N THR A 333 17.38 -17.83 -2.50
CA THR A 333 17.66 -19.13 -3.16
C THR A 333 16.47 -19.74 -3.88
N TYR A 334 15.23 -19.47 -3.45
CA TYR A 334 14.04 -19.96 -4.15
C TYR A 334 13.38 -18.83 -4.92
N PHE A 335 13.13 -19.09 -6.20
CA PHE A 335 12.43 -18.21 -7.12
C PHE A 335 11.51 -19.05 -8.00
N ASP A 336 10.21 -18.74 -8.00
CA ASP A 336 9.23 -19.40 -8.84
C ASP A 336 8.21 -18.37 -9.36
N SER A 337 7.53 -18.71 -10.45
CA SER A 337 6.52 -17.86 -11.07
C SER A 337 5.36 -18.66 -11.64
N ILE A 338 4.15 -18.12 -11.48
CA ILE A 338 2.93 -18.70 -12.05
C ILE A 338 2.28 -17.64 -12.93
N ARG A 339 1.84 -18.06 -14.13
CA ARG A 339 1.02 -17.22 -15.00
C ARG A 339 -0.46 -17.56 -14.81
N ILE A 340 -1.27 -16.54 -14.62
CA ILE A 340 -2.72 -16.64 -14.49
C ILE A 340 -3.32 -16.04 -15.75
N ASN A 341 -4.31 -16.73 -16.30
CA ASN A 341 -5.09 -16.22 -17.42
C ASN A 341 -6.54 -16.01 -16.97
N ASN A 342 -7.09 -14.87 -17.37
CA ASN A 342 -8.51 -14.55 -17.29
C ASN A 342 -9.08 -14.58 -15.85
N LEU A 343 -8.37 -13.99 -14.87
CA LEU A 343 -8.92 -13.80 -13.53
C LEU A 343 -10.04 -12.74 -13.61
N PRO A 344 -11.32 -13.06 -13.31
CA PRO A 344 -12.40 -12.09 -13.46
C PRO A 344 -12.28 -10.91 -12.48
N PRO A 345 -12.90 -9.76 -12.78
CA PRO A 345 -12.87 -8.60 -11.91
C PRO A 345 -13.43 -8.94 -10.53
N ARG A 346 -12.84 -8.34 -9.49
CA ARG A 346 -13.21 -8.51 -8.08
C ARG A 346 -13.03 -9.95 -7.54
N ARG A 347 -12.40 -10.85 -8.28
CA ARG A 347 -12.14 -12.23 -7.83
C ARG A 347 -10.77 -12.37 -7.20
N GLU A 348 -10.71 -13.24 -6.19
CA GLU A 348 -9.48 -13.69 -5.54
C GLU A 348 -9.25 -15.16 -5.92
N THR A 349 -7.99 -15.53 -6.08
CA THR A 349 -7.58 -16.93 -6.29
C THR A 349 -6.32 -17.25 -5.47
N THR A 350 -6.12 -18.54 -5.19
CA THR A 350 -4.92 -19.05 -4.51
C THR A 350 -3.99 -19.69 -5.53
N LEU A 351 -2.74 -19.26 -5.53
CA LEU A 351 -1.68 -19.85 -6.35
C LEU A 351 -0.86 -20.81 -5.50
N ILE A 352 -0.49 -21.95 -6.08
CA ILE A 352 0.31 -23.00 -5.44
C ILE A 352 1.58 -23.16 -6.26
N PHE A 353 2.73 -22.86 -5.66
CA PHE A 353 4.05 -22.93 -6.31
C PHE A 353 4.70 -24.30 -6.15
N SER A 354 5.79 -24.51 -6.91
CA SER A 354 6.60 -25.72 -6.87
C SER A 354 7.11 -25.99 -5.46
N SER A 355 7.22 -27.26 -5.08
CA SER A 355 7.64 -27.64 -3.72
C SER A 355 9.06 -27.16 -3.41
N LEU A 356 9.29 -26.82 -2.14
CA LEU A 356 10.55 -26.33 -1.60
C LEU A 356 10.89 -27.08 -0.32
N GLN A 357 12.11 -27.58 -0.22
CA GLN A 357 12.69 -28.07 1.03
C GLN A 357 13.32 -26.90 1.81
N MET A 358 12.91 -26.72 3.06
CA MET A 358 13.32 -25.61 3.92
C MET A 358 14.75 -25.81 4.48
N ASN A 359 15.75 -25.62 3.64
CA ASN A 359 17.18 -25.71 4.00
C ASN A 359 17.73 -24.36 4.51
N PHE A 360 16.92 -23.65 5.31
CA PHE A 360 17.26 -22.36 5.88
C PHE A 360 17.32 -22.48 7.40
N ARG A 361 17.86 -21.45 8.05
CA ARG A 361 17.75 -21.22 9.49
C ARG A 361 17.41 -19.76 9.75
N ASP A 362 16.82 -19.51 10.90
CA ASP A 362 16.48 -18.17 11.40
C ASP A 362 15.35 -17.50 10.61
N SER A 363 15.27 -16.17 10.70
CA SER A 363 14.21 -15.38 10.11
C SER A 363 14.40 -15.22 8.60
N ILE A 364 13.44 -15.69 7.81
CA ILE A 364 13.47 -15.66 6.35
C ILE A 364 12.39 -14.74 5.80
N LEU A 365 12.79 -13.87 4.86
CA LEU A 365 11.89 -13.00 4.12
C LEU A 365 11.28 -13.75 2.93
N ILE A 366 9.97 -13.62 2.79
CA ILE A 366 9.19 -14.04 1.63
C ILE A 366 8.64 -12.81 0.95
N VAL A 367 8.83 -12.72 -0.37
CA VAL A 367 8.34 -11.63 -1.19
C VAL A 367 7.51 -12.21 -2.31
N ALA A 368 6.23 -11.85 -2.36
CA ALA A 368 5.35 -12.17 -3.47
C ALA A 368 5.05 -10.90 -4.25
N ARG A 369 5.12 -10.97 -5.58
CA ARG A 369 4.89 -9.84 -6.49
C ARG A 369 3.95 -10.23 -7.60
N THR A 370 3.03 -9.35 -7.96
CA THR A 370 2.25 -9.44 -9.19
C THR A 370 2.90 -8.59 -10.28
N TYR A 371 2.65 -8.95 -11.53
CA TYR A 371 3.04 -8.17 -12.68
C TYR A 371 1.90 -8.21 -13.69
N LEU A 372 1.19 -7.10 -13.77
CA LEU A 372 0.21 -6.80 -14.79
C LEU A 372 0.78 -5.67 -15.68
N ARG A 373 0.63 -5.83 -17.00
CA ARG A 373 1.03 -4.78 -17.94
C ARG A 373 0.04 -3.62 -17.83
N ASP A 374 0.56 -2.40 -17.76
CA ASP A 374 -0.25 -1.17 -17.65
C ASP A 374 -1.12 -1.15 -16.38
N ASP A 375 -0.65 -1.79 -15.29
CA ASP A 375 -1.27 -1.70 -13.97
C ASP A 375 -1.29 -0.25 -13.48
N GLN A 376 -2.48 0.23 -13.10
CA GLN A 376 -2.67 1.61 -12.68
C GLN A 376 -2.37 1.82 -11.18
N PHE A 377 -2.16 0.74 -10.42
CA PHE A 377 -1.92 0.77 -8.96
C PHE A 377 -0.64 0.02 -8.54
N PRO A 378 0.53 0.28 -9.18
CA PRO A 378 1.75 -0.53 -8.99
C PRO A 378 2.33 -0.51 -7.56
N HIS A 379 1.85 0.39 -6.70
CA HIS A 379 2.26 0.46 -5.30
C HIS A 379 1.70 -0.71 -4.46
N ASN A 380 0.67 -1.41 -4.94
CA ASN A 380 0.05 -2.54 -4.25
C ASN A 380 0.55 -3.92 -4.74
N ASP A 381 1.43 -3.96 -5.75
CA ASP A 381 1.88 -5.18 -6.44
C ASP A 381 2.77 -6.11 -5.59
N THR A 382 3.13 -5.72 -4.37
CA THR A 382 4.11 -6.45 -3.55
C THR A 382 3.62 -6.65 -2.13
N ILE A 383 3.65 -7.90 -1.66
CA ILE A 383 3.51 -8.25 -0.24
C ILE A 383 4.79 -8.94 0.27
N LYS A 384 5.14 -8.64 1.52
CA LYS A 384 6.31 -9.21 2.21
C LYS A 384 5.87 -9.87 3.51
N ARG A 385 6.47 -11.01 3.83
CA ARG A 385 6.21 -11.73 5.09
C ARG A 385 7.50 -12.34 5.62
N MET A 386 7.75 -12.15 6.92
CA MET A 386 8.82 -12.86 7.63
C MET A 386 8.26 -14.17 8.21
N ILE A 387 9.06 -15.23 8.13
CA ILE A 387 8.84 -16.50 8.83
C ILE A 387 10.08 -16.87 9.63
N PHE A 388 9.96 -17.76 10.60
CA PHE A 388 11.10 -18.31 11.34
C PHE A 388 11.28 -19.79 11.03
N VAL A 389 12.49 -20.16 10.58
CA VAL A 389 12.87 -21.55 10.33
C VAL A 389 13.65 -22.07 11.54
N ARG A 390 13.01 -22.93 12.33
CA ARG A 390 13.58 -23.47 13.56
C ARG A 390 14.46 -24.68 13.28
N VAL A 391 15.58 -24.72 13.98
CA VAL A 391 16.60 -25.78 13.98
C VAL A 391 16.75 -26.27 15.40
N LYS A 392 16.54 -27.57 15.60
CA LYS A 392 16.83 -28.28 16.84
C LYS A 392 18.17 -28.99 16.70
N ASP A 393 19.09 -28.73 17.62
CA ASP A 393 20.43 -29.33 17.61
C ASP A 393 21.01 -29.23 19.03
N VAL A 394 21.17 -30.36 19.73
CA VAL A 394 21.85 -30.45 21.04
C VAL A 394 22.97 -31.47 20.99
N GLY A 395 24.17 -31.02 21.30
CA GLY A 395 25.37 -31.86 21.26
C GLY A 395 26.12 -31.91 22.59
N VAL A 396 27.04 -32.85 22.68
CA VAL A 396 28.03 -32.93 23.74
C VAL A 396 29.24 -32.09 23.34
N GLU A 397 29.44 -30.96 24.03
CA GLU A 397 30.55 -30.07 23.75
C GLU A 397 31.87 -30.65 24.30
N SER A 398 31.87 -31.15 25.54
CA SER A 398 33.06 -31.76 26.15
C SER A 398 32.73 -32.74 27.28
N ILE A 399 33.67 -33.66 27.54
CA ILE A 399 33.66 -34.56 28.70
C ILE A 399 34.82 -34.17 29.64
N ILE A 400 34.48 -33.88 30.89
CA ILE A 400 35.41 -33.52 31.95
C ILE A 400 35.62 -34.75 32.83
N LEU A 401 36.75 -35.41 32.60
CA LEU A 401 37.23 -36.62 33.27
C LEU A 401 38.77 -36.66 33.14
N PRO A 402 39.54 -37.10 34.14
CA PRO A 402 40.98 -37.33 33.98
C PRO A 402 41.27 -38.44 32.96
N GLU A 403 42.44 -38.42 32.35
CA GLU A 403 42.88 -39.48 31.42
C GLU A 403 43.39 -40.72 32.16
N THR A 404 43.86 -40.54 33.39
CA THR A 404 44.39 -41.62 34.23
C THR A 404 43.92 -41.46 35.67
N ILE A 405 43.54 -42.57 36.29
CA ILE A 405 43.10 -42.63 37.69
C ILE A 405 43.62 -43.91 38.36
N GLY A 406 43.83 -43.90 39.68
CA GLY A 406 44.23 -45.08 40.43
C GLY A 406 43.08 -46.06 40.70
N VAL A 407 43.38 -47.35 40.77
CA VAL A 407 42.41 -48.35 41.26
C VAL A 407 41.89 -47.96 42.64
N GLY A 408 40.57 -48.00 42.80
CA GLY A 408 39.88 -47.66 44.04
C GLY A 408 39.58 -46.17 44.23
N GLU A 409 40.10 -45.30 43.36
CA GLU A 409 39.69 -43.89 43.33
C GLU A 409 38.31 -43.75 42.67
N THR A 410 37.53 -42.81 43.18
CA THR A 410 36.18 -42.55 42.69
C THR A 410 36.21 -41.75 41.38
N ILE A 411 35.55 -42.28 40.35
CA ILE A 411 35.41 -41.65 39.05
C ILE A 411 34.15 -40.79 39.05
N LYS A 412 34.31 -39.50 38.74
CA LYS A 412 33.21 -38.56 38.55
C LYS A 412 33.24 -37.99 37.13
N VAL A 413 32.31 -38.43 36.29
CA VAL A 413 32.17 -37.90 34.92
C VAL A 413 31.29 -36.65 34.96
N ARG A 414 31.77 -35.57 34.35
CA ARG A 414 30.95 -34.40 34.03
C ARG A 414 30.95 -34.16 32.53
N ALA A 415 29.86 -33.64 31.99
CA ALA A 415 29.76 -33.31 30.57
C ALA A 415 29.14 -31.93 30.37
N LYS A 416 29.67 -31.21 29.39
CA LYS A 416 29.12 -29.93 28.96
C LYS A 416 28.23 -30.19 27.75
N ILE A 417 26.94 -29.91 27.90
CA ILE A 417 25.92 -30.13 26.87
C ILE A 417 25.45 -28.77 26.39
N LYS A 418 25.30 -28.59 25.07
CA LYS A 418 24.96 -27.30 24.47
C LYS A 418 23.87 -27.44 23.42
N ASN A 419 22.96 -26.48 23.37
CA ASN A 419 22.00 -26.32 22.27
C ASN A 419 22.62 -25.46 21.16
N PHE A 420 23.03 -26.09 20.07
CA PHE A 420 23.54 -25.43 18.86
C PHE A 420 22.43 -24.92 17.94
N GLY A 421 21.18 -25.32 18.20
CA GLY A 421 20.00 -24.87 17.50
C GLY A 421 19.66 -23.40 17.73
N ASN A 422 18.60 -22.94 17.06
CA ASN A 422 18.07 -21.57 17.17
C ASN A 422 16.70 -21.50 17.87
N THR A 423 16.22 -22.64 18.40
CA THR A 423 15.02 -22.73 19.23
C THR A 423 15.35 -23.45 20.54
N SER A 424 14.49 -23.31 21.55
CA SER A 424 14.55 -24.17 22.74
C SER A 424 14.53 -25.63 22.30
N SER A 425 15.41 -26.44 22.91
CA SER A 425 15.51 -27.87 22.62
C SER A 425 14.24 -28.63 23.03
N GLY A 426 13.49 -28.13 24.02
CA GLY A 426 12.59 -28.95 24.80
C GLY A 426 13.36 -30.01 25.61
N SER A 427 12.63 -30.94 26.23
CA SER A 427 13.23 -32.00 27.04
C SER A 427 13.95 -33.03 26.17
N PHE A 428 15.15 -33.42 26.58
CA PHE A 428 15.94 -34.44 25.90
C PHE A 428 16.75 -35.28 26.89
N THR A 429 17.21 -36.44 26.42
CA THR A 429 17.93 -37.40 27.24
C THR A 429 19.42 -37.35 26.97
N THR A 430 20.23 -37.46 28.03
CA THR A 430 21.66 -37.70 27.93
C THR A 430 22.01 -39.03 28.60
N ARG A 431 22.89 -39.82 28.00
CA ARG A 431 23.34 -41.13 28.54
C ARG A 431 24.84 -41.17 28.70
N LEU A 432 25.29 -41.73 29.81
CA LEU A 432 26.69 -42.10 30.05
C LEU A 432 26.88 -43.57 29.70
N TYR A 433 27.90 -43.84 28.89
CA TYR A 433 28.33 -45.17 28.52
C TYR A 433 29.75 -45.44 29.03
N LEU A 434 29.95 -46.66 29.52
CA LEU A 434 31.24 -47.29 29.70
C LEU A 434 31.39 -48.36 28.63
N ASP A 435 32.28 -48.13 27.69
CA ASP A 435 32.42 -48.88 26.45
C ASP A 435 31.07 -48.94 25.72
N THR A 436 30.38 -50.08 25.75
CA THR A 436 29.06 -50.28 25.13
C THR A 436 27.91 -50.29 26.14
N THR A 437 28.20 -50.26 27.44
CA THR A 437 27.22 -50.43 28.50
C THR A 437 26.73 -49.09 29.01
N ILE A 438 25.41 -48.89 29.08
CA ILE A 438 24.81 -47.69 29.69
C ILE A 438 25.01 -47.78 31.20
N LEU A 439 25.69 -46.78 31.77
CA LEU A 439 25.83 -46.65 33.22
C LEU A 439 24.70 -45.84 33.82
N GLU A 440 24.35 -44.72 33.18
CA GLU A 440 23.37 -43.79 33.73
C GLU A 440 22.67 -43.00 32.62
N GLN A 441 21.45 -42.57 32.91
CA GLN A 441 20.65 -41.71 32.05
C GLN A 441 20.13 -40.50 32.84
N LEU A 442 20.31 -39.31 32.29
CA LEU A 442 19.78 -38.06 32.81
C LEU A 442 18.81 -37.43 31.80
N THR A 443 17.79 -36.74 32.29
CA THR A 443 16.86 -35.96 31.47
C THR A 443 17.11 -34.47 31.72
N ILE A 444 17.35 -33.72 30.65
CA ILE A 444 17.53 -32.27 30.69
C ILE A 444 16.21 -31.62 30.25
N PRO A 445 15.55 -30.80 31.09
CA PRO A 445 14.21 -30.27 30.79
C PRO A 445 14.12 -29.40 29.53
N SER A 446 15.12 -28.53 29.31
CA SER A 446 15.26 -27.68 28.13
C SER A 446 16.58 -26.92 28.22
N LEU A 447 17.16 -26.59 27.06
CA LEU A 447 18.18 -25.56 26.90
C LEU A 447 17.68 -24.52 25.90
N SER A 448 17.84 -23.24 26.23
CA SER A 448 17.59 -22.12 25.32
C SER A 448 18.60 -22.14 24.16
N PRO A 449 18.36 -21.42 23.05
CA PRO A 449 19.33 -21.34 21.95
C PRO A 449 20.70 -20.88 22.45
N GLN A 450 21.77 -21.57 22.04
CA GLN A 450 23.16 -21.32 22.46
C GLN A 450 23.47 -21.54 23.95
N GLU A 451 22.47 -21.93 24.75
CA GLU A 451 22.67 -22.24 26.17
C GLU A 451 23.45 -23.55 26.34
N GLU A 452 24.27 -23.57 27.38
CA GLU A 452 25.05 -24.73 27.80
C GLU A 452 24.77 -25.06 29.26
N THR A 453 24.86 -26.34 29.59
CA THR A 453 24.73 -26.82 30.96
C THR A 453 25.83 -27.83 31.27
N LEU A 454 26.28 -27.81 32.53
CA LEU A 454 27.23 -28.79 33.05
C LEU A 454 26.45 -29.84 33.85
N ILE A 455 26.40 -31.06 33.33
CA ILE A 455 25.80 -32.20 34.04
C ILE A 455 26.88 -33.00 34.77
N SER A 456 26.51 -33.57 35.92
CA SER A 456 27.35 -34.48 36.69
C SER A 456 26.64 -35.83 36.80
N PHE A 457 27.34 -36.90 36.46
CA PHE A 457 26.88 -38.27 36.63
C PHE A 457 27.25 -38.78 38.03
N SER A 458 26.56 -39.84 38.44
CA SER A 458 26.81 -40.59 39.66
C SER A 458 28.24 -41.13 39.67
N GLU A 459 28.83 -41.13 40.85
CA GLU A 459 30.20 -41.58 41.08
C GLU A 459 30.30 -43.12 41.05
N PHE A 460 31.36 -43.67 40.45
CA PHE A 460 31.60 -45.11 40.39
C PHE A 460 33.10 -45.44 40.47
N THR A 461 33.43 -46.72 40.64
CA THR A 461 34.82 -47.22 40.62
C THR A 461 34.97 -48.29 39.56
N LEU A 462 36.21 -48.49 39.07
CA LEU A 462 36.54 -49.49 38.06
C LEU A 462 37.79 -50.28 38.47
N PRO A 463 37.92 -51.55 38.05
CA PRO A 463 39.20 -52.26 38.15
C PRO A 463 40.23 -51.67 37.18
N SER A 464 41.48 -52.09 37.30
CA SER A 464 42.55 -51.64 36.39
C SER A 464 42.25 -52.05 34.95
N GLY A 465 42.40 -51.14 34.01
CA GLY A 465 42.09 -51.37 32.60
C GLY A 465 42.02 -50.08 31.78
N GLU A 466 41.84 -50.22 30.48
CA GLU A 466 41.54 -49.12 29.58
C GLU A 466 40.05 -49.13 29.24
N TYR A 467 39.39 -47.98 29.37
CA TYR A 467 37.96 -47.82 29.17
C TYR A 467 37.66 -46.65 28.22
N SER A 468 36.58 -46.79 27.46
CA SER A 468 36.02 -45.73 26.63
C SER A 468 34.78 -45.15 27.30
N ILE A 469 34.89 -43.93 27.84
CA ILE A 469 33.74 -43.20 28.38
C ILE A 469 33.11 -42.39 27.26
N SER A 470 31.83 -42.62 26.98
CA SER A 470 31.09 -41.78 26.04
C SER A 470 29.84 -41.19 26.64
N VAL A 471 29.53 -39.97 26.21
CA VAL A 471 28.31 -39.27 26.58
C VAL A 471 27.56 -38.98 25.29
N ASN A 472 26.26 -39.31 25.28
CA ASN A 472 25.41 -39.17 24.11
C ASN A 472 24.16 -38.35 24.43
N THR A 473 23.78 -37.45 23.53
CA THR A 473 22.50 -36.73 23.56
C THR A 473 21.47 -37.38 22.62
N TYR A 474 20.20 -37.33 23.01
CA TYR A 474 19.08 -37.86 22.24
C TYR A 474 17.95 -36.82 22.22
N LEU A 475 17.97 -35.97 21.19
CA LEU A 475 16.91 -35.00 20.91
C LEU A 475 16.10 -35.43 19.69
N LEU A 476 14.77 -35.39 19.82
CA LEU A 476 13.87 -35.69 18.72
C LEU A 476 13.93 -34.56 17.68
N GLY A 477 14.23 -34.93 16.44
CA GLY A 477 14.38 -33.97 15.33
C GLY A 477 15.70 -33.19 15.39
N ASP A 478 16.71 -33.74 16.06
CA ASP A 478 18.06 -33.19 16.04
C ASP A 478 18.62 -33.17 14.61
N LEU A 479 19.08 -32.00 14.17
CA LEU A 479 19.54 -31.78 12.81
C LEU A 479 20.97 -32.28 12.57
N ASN A 480 21.80 -32.38 13.61
CA ASN A 480 23.23 -32.64 13.46
C ASN A 480 23.68 -33.84 14.30
N PRO A 481 23.45 -35.08 13.84
CA PRO A 481 23.80 -36.27 14.61
C PRO A 481 25.30 -36.41 14.93
N ASN A 482 26.19 -35.68 14.24
CA ASN A 482 27.64 -35.77 14.43
C ASN A 482 28.13 -35.14 15.73
N ASN A 483 27.39 -34.23 16.35
CA ASN A 483 27.75 -33.63 17.65
C ASN A 483 27.04 -34.33 18.83
N ASN A 484 26.21 -35.34 18.56
CA ASN A 484 25.43 -36.02 19.59
C ASN A 484 26.24 -36.97 20.46
N GLN A 485 27.52 -37.20 20.14
CA GLN A 485 28.40 -38.06 20.94
C GLN A 485 29.78 -37.43 21.13
N ARG A 486 30.29 -37.55 22.36
CA ARG A 486 31.72 -37.41 22.65
C ARG A 486 32.24 -38.64 23.35
N ILE A 487 33.49 -38.96 23.09
CA ILE A 487 34.20 -40.12 23.65
C ILE A 487 35.50 -39.62 24.27
N LYS A 488 35.84 -40.12 25.46
CA LYS A 488 37.11 -39.89 26.15
C LYS A 488 37.64 -41.22 26.70
N ARG A 489 38.94 -41.45 26.55
CA ARG A 489 39.60 -42.63 27.11
C ARG A 489 39.96 -42.40 28.57
N LEU A 490 39.82 -43.44 29.38
CA LEU A 490 40.21 -43.48 30.78
C LEU A 490 41.10 -44.70 31.02
N MET A 491 42.29 -44.47 31.56
CA MET A 491 43.18 -45.54 32.01
C MET A 491 43.09 -45.65 33.54
N VAL A 492 42.71 -46.82 34.03
CA VAL A 492 42.72 -47.12 35.46
C VAL A 492 43.98 -47.92 35.77
N ILE A 493 44.94 -47.30 36.44
CA ILE A 493 46.22 -47.92 36.77
C ILE A 493 46.16 -48.62 38.14
N GLY A 494 46.67 -49.85 38.19
CA GLY A 494 46.96 -50.51 39.46
C GLY A 494 48.01 -49.73 40.25
N ILE A 495 48.09 -49.98 41.57
CA ILE A 495 49.16 -49.41 42.41
C ILE A 495 50.51 -49.74 41.75
N LYS A 496 51.26 -48.69 41.34
CA LYS A 496 52.64 -48.84 40.83
C LYS A 496 53.43 -49.78 41.74
N GLU A 497 54.15 -50.75 41.17
CA GLU A 497 55.04 -51.67 41.90
C GLU A 497 55.88 -50.93 42.98
N GLU A 498 56.32 -49.70 42.69
CA GLU A 498 57.07 -48.82 43.60
C GLU A 498 56.36 -48.56 44.95
N LYS A 499 55.02 -48.43 44.99
CA LYS A 499 54.26 -48.26 46.24
C LYS A 499 54.10 -49.57 46.99
N LYS A 500 54.15 -50.72 46.30
CA LYS A 500 54.11 -52.05 46.91
C LYS A 500 55.41 -52.36 47.64
N ASP A 501 56.54 -51.92 47.09
CA ASP A 501 57.84 -52.01 47.74
C ASP A 501 57.99 -51.01 48.90
N LEU A 502 57.48 -49.78 48.75
CA LEU A 502 57.40 -48.82 49.87
C LEU A 502 56.49 -49.31 51.01
N LEU A 503 55.31 -49.91 50.70
CA LEU A 503 54.45 -50.51 51.73
C LEU A 503 55.11 -51.73 52.38
N LYS A 504 55.84 -52.55 51.61
CA LYS A 504 56.64 -53.64 52.18
C LYS A 504 57.70 -53.11 53.13
N GLU A 505 58.42 -52.05 52.76
CA GLU A 505 59.42 -51.43 53.65
C GLU A 505 58.81 -50.80 54.90
N GLU A 506 57.66 -50.12 54.79
CA GLU A 506 56.96 -49.58 55.96
C GLU A 506 56.38 -50.67 56.87
N ILE A 507 55.87 -51.76 56.30
CA ILE A 507 55.41 -52.92 57.06
C ILE A 507 56.60 -53.61 57.73
N ILE A 508 57.75 -53.79 57.07
CA ILE A 508 58.96 -54.37 57.68
C ILE A 508 59.45 -53.52 58.86
N LYS A 509 59.28 -52.19 58.84
CA LYS A 509 59.64 -51.31 59.97
C LYS A 509 58.72 -51.49 61.20
N LEU A 510 57.53 -52.05 61.02
CA LEU A 510 56.58 -52.29 62.11
C LEU A 510 56.76 -53.65 62.77
N TYR A 511 57.59 -54.55 62.22
CA TYR A 511 57.80 -55.90 62.73
C TYR A 511 59.28 -56.19 62.95
N ASP A 512 59.61 -56.87 64.05
CA ASP A 512 60.97 -57.36 64.27
C ASP A 512 61.33 -58.49 63.27
N PRO A 513 62.62 -58.88 63.16
CA PRO A 513 63.08 -59.91 62.21
C PRO A 513 62.44 -61.30 62.39
N ILE A 514 61.67 -61.52 63.47
CA ILE A 514 60.97 -62.77 63.80
C ILE A 514 59.45 -62.62 63.66
N GLY A 515 58.97 -61.47 63.17
CA GLY A 515 57.56 -61.21 62.86
C GLY A 515 56.71 -60.65 64.00
N ARG A 516 57.30 -60.01 65.02
CA ARG A 516 56.55 -59.39 66.13
C ARG A 516 56.37 -57.88 65.96
N LEU A 517 55.16 -57.37 66.17
CA LEU A 517 54.83 -55.96 66.02
C LEU A 517 55.55 -55.09 67.07
N ILE A 518 56.32 -54.10 66.63
CA ILE A 518 57.07 -53.17 67.51
C ILE A 518 56.11 -52.02 67.90
N SER A 519 55.77 -51.91 69.17
CA SER A 519 54.60 -51.18 69.70
C SER A 519 54.34 -49.74 69.20
N PHE A 520 53.06 -49.38 69.04
CA PHE A 520 52.59 -48.00 68.83
C PHE A 520 52.69 -47.15 70.12
N LYS A 521 53.51 -46.08 70.11
CA LYS A 521 53.33 -44.99 71.09
C LYS A 521 52.20 -44.07 70.63
N LYS A 522 51.08 -44.10 71.37
CA LYS A 522 49.97 -43.13 71.28
C LYS A 522 50.51 -41.71 71.47
N LYS A 523 50.45 -40.84 70.46
CA LYS A 523 50.62 -39.39 70.66
C LYS A 523 49.33 -38.84 71.29
N LYS A 524 49.47 -38.15 72.42
CA LYS A 524 48.44 -37.32 73.04
C LYS A 524 48.13 -36.12 72.15
#